data_AF-A0AA97EU29-F1
#
_entry.id   AF-A0AA97EU29-F1
#
_cell.length_a   1.000
_cell.length_b   1.000
_cell.length_c   1.000
_cell.angle_alpha   90.00
_cell.angle_beta   90.00
_cell.angle_gamma   90.00
#
_symmetry.space_group_name_H-M   'P 1'
#
loop_
_entity.id
_entity.type
_entity.pdbx_description
1 polymer ?
#
loop_
_entity_poly.entity_id
_entity_poly.type
_entity_poly.pdbx_seq_one_letter_code
_entity_poly.pdbx_strand_id
1 'polypeptide(L)'
;MFHYLKNERVKLYLTYPFFILFIVLFLHSRAFSLDFSLSLDPYLYSSWLFNYQYGFMKRGLVGETLSFLNISRDYNHVRLIAIFILLSLYYLLYILIIKTLINLKLKNNEVLTYACCFFFCSFTLSQFILEMSRFDQIFQILVILFLILLLKKANIYLCSCYIFIAIPLITLIHEAGIIIFIPTLLLLYYLQYKQVIPIFLFSIYAFISIILISYFGKINADQLQLLVENYQTYRGYNEFAFRTTSLSLYDNLIMNYHSFIDNKMLVPLTLCLTIIAPVIFFVIKSIPQKKYLWLFIFSMSPLALSVIAFDYFRWISLFLFNSIILLIYLINSNIIQSTQLLYNLNKYKKKILLYSLLSLFLGPLGVVNLYPHIHVNNNGGLSTKNLPIEIHQKLNFLH
;
A
#
# COMPACT_ATOMS: atom_id res chain seq x y z
N MET A 1 -3.99 36.15 11.80
CA MET A 1 -4.20 34.73 11.41
C MET A 1 -4.84 34.57 10.02
N PHE A 2 -5.97 35.23 9.72
CA PHE A 2 -6.65 35.11 8.41
C PHE A 2 -5.93 35.75 7.20
N HIS A 3 -4.98 36.66 7.41
CA HIS A 3 -4.25 37.29 6.31
C HIS A 3 -3.28 36.33 5.58
N TYR A 4 -2.77 35.31 6.28
CA TYR A 4 -1.92 34.26 5.71
C TYR A 4 -2.69 33.30 4.79
N LEU A 5 -3.99 33.12 5.03
CA LEU A 5 -4.87 32.31 4.17
C LEU A 5 -5.13 32.96 2.81
N LYS A 6 -4.76 34.23 2.58
CA LYS A 6 -4.79 34.85 1.24
C LYS A 6 -3.62 34.40 0.35
N ASN A 7 -2.56 33.83 0.92
CA ASN A 7 -1.40 33.36 0.15
C ASN A 7 -1.75 32.03 -0.55
N GLU A 8 -1.75 32.06 -1.88
CA GLU A 8 -2.05 30.88 -2.71
C GLU A 8 -1.14 29.68 -2.41
N ARG A 9 0.12 29.90 -2.00
CA ARG A 9 1.00 28.80 -1.57
C ARG A 9 0.56 28.18 -0.25
N VAL A 10 0.12 29.00 0.71
CA VAL A 10 -0.39 28.51 2.01
C VAL A 10 -1.65 27.67 1.81
N LYS A 11 -2.59 28.15 0.97
CA LYS A 11 -3.78 27.36 0.63
C LYS A 11 -3.41 26.04 -0.02
N LEU A 12 -2.52 26.08 -1.01
CA LEU A 12 -2.13 24.91 -1.80
C LEU A 12 -1.46 23.82 -0.97
N TYR A 13 -0.56 24.18 -0.06
CA TYR A 13 0.25 23.21 0.67
C TYR A 13 -0.27 22.88 2.07
N LEU A 14 -1.15 23.69 2.67
CA LEU A 14 -1.63 23.47 4.04
C LEU A 14 -3.15 23.28 4.11
N THR A 15 -3.93 24.17 3.50
CA THR A 15 -5.40 24.17 3.67
C THR A 15 -6.09 23.11 2.81
N TYR A 16 -5.76 23.02 1.52
CA TYR A 16 -6.39 22.06 0.61
C TYR A 16 -6.12 20.59 0.93
N PRO A 17 -4.90 20.14 1.32
CA PRO A 17 -4.72 18.75 1.69
C PRO A 17 -5.59 18.36 2.89
N PHE A 18 -5.73 19.25 3.88
CA PHE A 18 -6.64 19.00 5.01
C PHE A 18 -8.09 18.88 4.54
N PHE A 19 -8.54 19.75 3.63
CA PHE A 19 -9.90 19.71 3.11
C PHE A 19 -10.21 18.43 2.31
N ILE A 20 -9.28 17.99 1.45
CA ILE A 20 -9.41 16.73 0.71
C ILE A 20 -9.48 15.56 1.69
N LEU A 21 -8.59 15.51 2.68
CA LEU A 21 -8.60 14.48 3.71
C LEU A 21 -9.92 14.48 4.48
N PHE A 22 -10.41 15.65 4.87
CA PHE A 22 -11.67 15.79 5.58
C PHE A 22 -12.86 15.28 4.75
N ILE A 23 -12.93 15.60 3.44
CA ILE A 23 -14.00 15.08 2.56
C ILE A 23 -13.98 13.56 2.51
N VAL A 24 -12.81 12.96 2.28
CA VAL A 24 -12.71 11.49 2.15
C VAL A 24 -13.00 10.82 3.49
N LEU A 25 -12.48 11.35 4.59
CA LEU A 25 -12.81 10.86 5.94
C LEU A 25 -14.30 10.99 6.22
N PHE A 26 -14.93 12.11 5.88
CA PHE A 26 -16.36 12.33 6.11
C PHE A 26 -17.23 11.35 5.32
N LEU A 27 -16.87 11.05 4.06
CA LEU A 27 -17.63 10.14 3.21
C LEU A 27 -17.36 8.65 3.51
N HIS A 28 -16.15 8.31 3.98
CA HIS A 28 -15.74 6.91 4.20
C HIS A 28 -15.61 6.53 5.68
N SER A 29 -15.86 7.43 6.63
CA SER A 29 -16.05 7.08 8.05
C SER A 29 -17.35 6.30 8.19
N ARG A 30 -17.26 4.96 8.11
CA ARG A 30 -18.39 4.02 8.18
C ARG A 30 -19.67 4.55 7.49
N ALA A 31 -19.46 5.05 6.27
CA ALA A 31 -20.34 5.45 5.19
C ALA A 31 -21.61 6.32 5.43
N PHE A 32 -22.36 6.22 6.53
CA PHE A 32 -23.57 7.04 6.78
C PHE A 32 -23.92 7.24 8.26
N SER A 33 -23.09 6.74 9.19
CA SER A 33 -23.39 6.77 10.62
C SER A 33 -22.83 7.99 11.38
N LEU A 34 -22.10 8.89 10.71
CA LEU A 34 -21.35 10.00 11.35
C LEU A 34 -20.45 9.52 12.51
N ASP A 35 -19.99 8.28 12.46
CA ASP A 35 -19.10 7.72 13.47
C ASP A 35 -17.65 7.98 13.03
N PHE A 36 -17.08 9.09 13.54
CA PHE A 36 -15.69 9.48 13.29
C PHE A 36 -14.67 8.60 14.06
N SER A 37 -15.10 7.47 14.63
CA SER A 37 -14.17 6.53 15.25
C SER A 37 -13.34 5.81 14.17
N LEU A 38 -12.18 6.38 13.85
CA LEU A 38 -11.11 5.67 13.15
C LEU A 38 -10.70 4.46 14.01
N SER A 39 -11.23 3.30 13.69
CA SER A 39 -10.90 2.02 14.34
C SER A 39 -9.88 1.27 13.51
N LEU A 40 -8.92 0.64 14.18
CA LEU A 40 -8.04 -0.32 13.54
C LEU A 40 -8.78 -1.63 13.33
N ASP A 41 -8.54 -2.26 12.19
CA ASP A 41 -8.95 -3.65 11.98
C ASP A 41 -8.22 -4.56 12.99
N PRO A 42 -8.93 -5.46 13.71
CA PRO A 42 -8.34 -6.33 14.72
C PRO A 42 -7.19 -7.21 14.21
N TYR A 43 -7.30 -7.70 12.97
CA TYR A 43 -6.26 -8.53 12.37
C TYR A 43 -5.01 -7.70 12.06
N LEU A 44 -5.18 -6.48 11.54
CA LEU A 44 -4.05 -5.57 11.30
C LEU A 44 -3.39 -5.12 12.60
N TYR A 45 -4.17 -4.74 13.62
CA TYR A 45 -3.66 -4.36 14.93
C TYR A 45 -2.81 -5.46 15.57
N SER A 46 -3.28 -6.70 15.52
CA SER A 46 -2.58 -7.84 16.14
C SER A 46 -1.16 -8.05 15.60
N SER A 47 -0.88 -7.64 14.35
CA SER A 47 0.48 -7.68 13.79
C SER A 47 1.48 -6.75 14.49
N TRP A 48 1.01 -5.70 15.18
CA TRP A 48 1.85 -4.78 15.97
C TRP A 48 2.28 -5.35 17.32
N LEU A 49 1.65 -6.45 17.74
CA LEU A 49 1.97 -7.12 19.00
C LEU A 49 3.19 -8.03 18.85
N PHE A 50 3.52 -8.44 17.62
CA PHE A 50 4.70 -9.24 17.31
C PHE A 50 6.00 -8.51 17.70
N ASN A 51 6.86 -9.17 18.47
CA ASN A 51 8.17 -8.68 18.91
C ASN A 51 9.17 -9.85 19.04
N TYR A 52 10.41 -9.58 19.45
CA TYR A 52 11.43 -10.61 19.59
C TYR A 52 11.62 -11.14 21.03
N GLN A 53 10.72 -10.76 21.95
CA GLN A 53 10.80 -11.14 23.36
C GLN A 53 10.72 -12.66 23.57
N TYR A 54 9.97 -13.37 22.71
CA TYR A 54 9.82 -14.82 22.76
C TYR A 54 10.69 -15.54 21.73
N GLY A 55 11.62 -14.83 21.10
CA GLY A 55 12.51 -15.34 20.05
C GLY A 55 12.32 -14.62 18.72
N PHE A 56 13.25 -14.87 17.80
CA PHE A 56 13.23 -14.23 16.49
C PHE A 56 12.05 -14.74 15.65
N MET A 57 11.26 -13.82 15.10
CA MET A 57 10.08 -14.16 14.30
C MET A 57 9.89 -13.19 13.12
N LYS A 58 9.12 -13.58 12.11
CA LYS A 58 8.76 -12.65 11.04
C LYS A 58 7.91 -11.51 11.59
N ARG A 59 8.04 -10.32 10.98
CA ARG A 59 7.21 -9.13 11.26
C ARG A 59 7.36 -8.54 12.67
N GLY A 60 8.30 -9.04 13.48
CA GLY A 60 8.49 -8.61 14.86
C GLY A 60 9.21 -7.26 15.02
N LEU A 61 9.83 -6.72 13.97
CA LEU A 61 10.64 -5.50 14.11
C LEU A 61 9.82 -4.31 14.61
N VAL A 62 8.59 -4.13 14.14
CA VAL A 62 7.77 -2.98 14.54
C VAL A 62 7.45 -3.04 16.03
N GLY A 63 6.94 -4.17 16.54
CA GLY A 63 6.66 -4.30 17.97
C GLY A 63 7.94 -4.28 18.82
N GLU A 64 9.06 -4.78 18.31
CA GLU A 64 10.37 -4.67 18.97
C GLU A 64 10.81 -3.21 19.10
N THR A 65 10.67 -2.40 18.04
CA THR A 65 11.00 -0.97 18.11
C THR A 65 10.13 -0.22 19.12
N LEU A 66 8.84 -0.58 19.25
CA LEU A 66 7.97 0.01 20.28
C LEU A 66 8.43 -0.39 21.68
N SER A 67 8.81 -1.67 21.87
CA SER A 67 9.35 -2.15 23.13
C SER A 67 10.64 -1.42 23.52
N PHE A 68 11.58 -1.27 22.59
CA PHE A 68 12.84 -0.55 22.79
C PHE A 68 12.63 0.92 23.17
N LEU A 69 11.61 1.57 22.60
CA LEU A 69 11.24 2.96 22.89
C LEU A 69 10.35 3.10 24.13
N ASN A 70 10.05 2.02 24.86
CA ASN A 70 9.11 1.98 25.98
C ASN A 70 7.71 2.52 25.63
N ILE A 71 7.26 2.31 24.39
CA ILE A 71 5.93 2.69 23.93
C ILE A 71 4.98 1.51 24.12
N SER A 72 3.85 1.73 24.81
CA SER A 72 2.81 0.71 24.98
C SER A 72 2.30 0.22 23.62
N ARG A 73 2.07 -1.08 23.52
CA ARG A 73 1.48 -1.74 22.34
C ARG A 73 -0.03 -1.92 22.44
N ASP A 74 -0.67 -1.25 23.40
CA ASP A 74 -2.12 -1.24 23.47
C ASP A 74 -2.76 -0.61 22.22
N TYR A 75 -4.05 -0.87 22.05
CA TYR A 75 -4.81 -0.45 20.89
C TYR A 75 -4.77 1.07 20.64
N ASN A 76 -4.76 1.89 21.70
CA ASN A 76 -4.84 3.34 21.56
C ASN A 76 -3.51 3.92 21.07
N HIS A 77 -2.38 3.44 21.60
CA HIS A 77 -1.06 3.87 21.19
C HIS A 77 -0.78 3.46 19.74
N VAL A 78 -1.06 2.20 19.38
CA VAL A 78 -0.90 1.73 18.00
C VAL A 78 -1.81 2.51 17.05
N ARG A 79 -3.04 2.81 17.45
CA ARG A 79 -3.95 3.65 16.65
C ARG A 79 -3.36 5.04 16.40
N LEU A 80 -2.81 5.69 17.41
CA LEU A 80 -2.19 7.02 17.26
C LEU A 80 -1.00 6.98 16.30
N ILE A 81 -0.14 5.97 16.41
CA ILE A 81 1.00 5.77 15.51
C ILE A 81 0.51 5.53 14.08
N ALA A 82 -0.50 4.69 13.89
CA ALA A 82 -1.09 4.42 12.58
C ALA A 82 -1.69 5.68 11.94
N ILE A 83 -2.35 6.55 12.71
CA ILE A 83 -2.83 7.86 12.22
C ILE A 83 -1.64 8.69 11.74
N PHE A 84 -0.56 8.76 12.51
CA PHE A 84 0.61 9.55 12.15
C PHE A 84 1.29 9.05 10.86
N ILE A 85 1.39 7.73 10.70
CA ILE A 85 1.89 7.10 9.47
C ILE A 85 0.98 7.44 8.28
N LEU A 86 -0.33 7.28 8.42
CA LEU A 86 -1.31 7.61 7.38
C LEU A 86 -1.20 9.08 6.95
N LEU A 87 -1.15 10.01 7.90
CA LEU A 87 -1.02 11.44 7.63
C LEU A 87 0.30 11.76 6.92
N SER A 88 1.39 11.13 7.35
CA SER A 88 2.71 11.29 6.73
C SER A 88 2.71 10.80 5.29
N LEU A 89 2.18 9.59 5.05
CA LEU A 89 2.03 9.00 3.72
C LEU A 89 1.19 9.90 2.81
N TYR A 90 0.01 10.30 3.28
CA TYR A 90 -0.91 11.16 2.55
C TYR A 90 -0.22 12.48 2.16
N TYR A 91 0.39 13.16 3.12
CA TYR A 91 0.98 14.47 2.90
C TYR A 91 2.21 14.42 1.97
N LEU A 92 3.08 13.42 2.14
CA LEU A 92 4.24 13.25 1.26
C LEU A 92 3.81 12.96 -0.19
N LEU A 93 2.81 12.09 -0.38
CA LEU A 93 2.24 11.83 -1.70
C LEU A 93 1.57 13.07 -2.28
N TYR A 94 0.83 13.84 -1.46
CA TYR A 94 0.20 15.10 -1.86
C TYR A 94 1.22 16.09 -2.41
N ILE A 95 2.33 16.31 -1.71
CA ILE A 95 3.41 17.19 -2.17
C ILE A 95 3.95 16.75 -3.53
N LEU A 96 4.19 15.44 -3.71
CA LEU A 96 4.70 14.92 -4.98
C LEU A 96 3.70 15.10 -6.13
N ILE A 97 2.40 14.87 -5.88
CA ILE A 97 1.35 15.07 -6.88
C ILE A 97 1.26 16.54 -7.27
N ILE A 98 1.22 17.46 -6.31
CA ILE A 98 1.20 18.90 -6.58
C ILE A 98 2.43 19.33 -7.39
N LYS A 99 3.64 18.90 -6.98
CA LYS A 99 4.87 19.18 -7.72
C LYS A 99 4.79 18.68 -9.16
N THR A 100 4.27 17.47 -9.37
CA THR A 100 4.10 16.87 -10.70
C THR A 100 3.13 17.67 -11.56
N LEU A 101 1.97 18.03 -11.02
CA LEU A 101 0.95 18.80 -11.75
C LEU A 101 1.43 20.22 -12.10
N ILE A 102 2.20 20.85 -11.22
CA ILE A 102 2.85 22.14 -11.50
C ILE A 102 3.90 21.98 -12.62
N ASN A 103 4.70 20.91 -12.61
CA ASN A 103 5.68 20.64 -13.67
C ASN A 103 5.01 20.43 -15.05
N LEU A 104 3.75 19.96 -15.07
CA LEU A 104 2.93 19.89 -16.29
C LEU A 104 2.42 21.26 -16.78
N LYS A 105 2.77 22.36 -16.10
CA LYS A 105 2.36 23.74 -16.42
C LYS A 105 0.84 23.94 -16.41
N LEU A 106 0.14 23.20 -15.56
CA LEU A 106 -1.29 23.40 -15.30
C LEU A 106 -1.53 24.71 -14.53
N LYS A 107 -2.69 25.34 -14.74
CA LYS A 107 -3.12 26.50 -13.95
C LYS A 107 -3.40 26.08 -12.49
N ASN A 108 -3.21 26.96 -11.51
CA ASN A 108 -3.39 26.63 -10.08
C ASN A 108 -4.74 25.97 -9.76
N ASN A 109 -5.85 26.47 -10.32
CA ASN A 109 -7.18 25.89 -10.11
C ASN A 109 -7.29 24.46 -10.68
N GLU A 110 -6.58 24.19 -11.78
CA GLU A 110 -6.56 22.86 -12.40
C GLU A 110 -5.65 21.89 -11.63
N VAL A 111 -4.53 22.38 -11.10
CA VAL A 111 -3.67 21.61 -10.18
C VAL A 111 -4.49 21.09 -9.01
N LEU A 112 -5.25 21.97 -8.34
CA LEU A 112 -6.10 21.55 -7.23
C LEU A 112 -7.17 20.55 -7.68
N THR A 113 -7.85 20.82 -8.80
CA THR A 113 -8.90 19.96 -9.32
C THR A 113 -8.38 18.53 -9.60
N TYR A 114 -7.24 18.41 -10.26
CA TYR A 114 -6.64 17.10 -10.56
C TYR A 114 -6.05 16.43 -9.32
N ALA A 115 -5.54 17.19 -8.35
CA ALA A 115 -5.13 16.64 -7.06
C ALA A 115 -6.33 16.02 -6.32
N CYS A 116 -7.47 16.72 -6.26
CA CYS A 116 -8.71 16.15 -5.70
C CYS A 116 -9.11 14.87 -6.45
N CYS A 117 -9.15 14.92 -7.80
CA CYS A 117 -9.52 13.75 -8.60
C CYS A 117 -8.63 12.53 -8.31
N PHE A 118 -7.33 12.76 -8.11
CA PHE A 118 -6.39 11.71 -7.78
C PHE A 118 -6.65 11.09 -6.40
N PHE A 119 -6.87 11.92 -5.37
CA PHE A 119 -7.13 11.44 -4.01
C PHE A 119 -8.53 10.86 -3.81
N PHE A 120 -9.45 11.11 -4.75
CA PHE A 120 -10.78 10.51 -4.77
C PHE A 120 -10.83 9.14 -5.45
N CYS A 121 -9.77 8.72 -6.14
CA CYS A 121 -9.66 7.37 -6.70
C CYS A 121 -9.74 6.30 -5.59
N SER A 122 -10.43 5.19 -5.87
CA SER A 122 -10.67 4.10 -4.92
C SER A 122 -9.41 3.39 -4.39
N PHE A 123 -8.27 3.56 -5.04
CA PHE A 123 -7.01 2.92 -4.70
C PHE A 123 -5.98 3.89 -4.08
N THR A 124 -6.40 5.12 -3.76
CA THR A 124 -5.53 6.12 -3.13
C THR A 124 -5.95 6.36 -1.68
N LEU A 125 -6.55 7.50 -1.34
CA LEU A 125 -6.75 7.91 0.05
C LEU A 125 -7.76 7.02 0.77
N SER A 126 -8.86 6.63 0.11
CA SER A 126 -9.84 5.72 0.71
C SER A 126 -9.23 4.37 1.06
N GLN A 127 -8.38 3.82 0.16
CA GLN A 127 -7.64 2.58 0.43
C GLN A 127 -6.62 2.77 1.57
N PHE A 128 -5.91 3.89 1.62
CA PHE A 128 -4.99 4.16 2.73
C PHE A 128 -5.72 4.24 4.09
N ILE A 129 -6.92 4.81 4.11
CA ILE A 129 -7.75 4.84 5.32
C ILE A 129 -8.22 3.43 5.69
N LEU A 130 -8.66 2.63 4.71
CA LEU A 130 -9.08 1.24 4.96
C LEU A 130 -7.94 0.39 5.54
N GLU A 131 -6.73 0.55 4.99
CA GLU A 131 -5.55 -0.20 5.39
C GLU A 131 -4.75 0.50 6.51
N MET A 132 -5.40 1.38 7.25
CA MET A 132 -4.82 2.02 8.43
C MET A 132 -4.31 0.95 9.39
N SER A 133 -3.07 1.13 9.87
CA SER A 133 -2.26 0.17 10.65
C SER A 133 -1.60 -0.97 9.87
N ARG A 134 -1.79 -1.09 8.55
CA ARG A 134 -1.01 -2.06 7.77
C ARG A 134 0.43 -1.55 7.57
N PHE A 135 1.41 -2.44 7.72
CA PHE A 135 2.83 -2.10 7.54
C PHE A 135 3.20 -1.65 6.12
N ASP A 136 2.38 -1.95 5.12
CA ASP A 136 2.56 -1.47 3.75
C ASP A 136 2.73 0.05 3.66
N GLN A 137 2.06 0.79 4.54
CA GLN A 137 2.16 2.25 4.57
C GLN A 137 3.57 2.74 4.93
N ILE A 138 4.27 1.99 5.80
CA ILE A 138 5.69 2.26 6.11
C ILE A 138 6.52 2.08 4.85
N PHE A 139 6.29 1.01 4.08
CA PHE A 139 7.00 0.76 2.83
C PHE A 139 6.70 1.79 1.75
N GLN A 140 5.44 2.20 1.63
CA GLN A 140 5.02 3.27 0.71
C GLN A 140 5.73 4.59 1.06
N ILE A 141 5.87 4.93 2.34
CA ILE A 141 6.67 6.08 2.80
C ILE A 141 8.13 5.91 2.38
N LEU A 142 8.74 4.74 2.61
CA LEU A 142 10.13 4.49 2.19
C LEU A 142 10.30 4.69 0.67
N VAL A 143 9.37 4.17 -0.14
CA VAL A 143 9.39 4.36 -1.60
C VAL A 143 9.28 5.83 -1.98
N ILE A 144 8.41 6.59 -1.32
CA ILE A 144 8.26 8.03 -1.56
C ILE A 144 9.53 8.79 -1.15
N LEU A 145 10.15 8.47 -0.01
CA LEU A 145 11.40 9.08 0.42
C LEU A 145 12.53 8.81 -0.57
N PHE A 146 12.64 7.57 -1.08
CA PHE A 146 13.60 7.25 -2.12
C PHE A 146 13.36 8.05 -3.40
N LEU A 147 12.11 8.14 -3.84
CA LEU A 147 11.74 8.96 -4.99
C LEU A 147 12.13 10.44 -4.77
N ILE A 148 11.92 10.99 -3.58
CA ILE A 148 12.34 12.37 -3.24
C ILE A 148 13.86 12.53 -3.37
N LEU A 149 14.66 11.55 -2.92
CA LEU A 149 16.12 11.57 -3.08
C LEU A 149 16.51 11.62 -4.57
N LEU A 150 15.90 10.77 -5.40
CA LEU A 150 16.16 10.75 -6.84
C LEU A 150 15.76 12.08 -7.52
N LEU A 151 14.59 12.63 -7.19
CA LEU A 151 14.13 13.91 -7.74
C LEU A 151 14.98 15.11 -7.29
N LYS A 152 15.68 14.99 -6.16
CA LYS A 152 16.69 15.95 -5.71
C LYS A 152 18.07 15.71 -6.33
N LYS A 153 18.19 14.73 -7.25
CA LYS A 153 19.44 14.31 -7.88
C LYS A 153 20.52 13.94 -6.86
N ALA A 154 20.14 13.22 -5.81
CA ALA A 154 21.08 12.65 -4.86
C ALA A 154 22.17 11.84 -5.58
N ASN A 155 23.35 11.73 -4.98
CA ASN A 155 24.43 10.94 -5.55
C ASN A 155 24.12 9.44 -5.49
N ILE A 156 24.82 8.67 -6.33
CA ILE A 156 24.61 7.22 -6.45
C ILE A 156 24.85 6.47 -5.14
N TYR A 157 25.84 6.90 -4.36
CA TYR A 157 26.22 6.25 -3.09
C TYR A 157 25.12 6.39 -2.04
N LEU A 158 24.54 7.59 -1.87
CA LEU A 158 23.44 7.80 -0.94
C LEU A 158 22.22 6.94 -1.29
N CYS A 159 21.85 6.89 -2.57
CA CYS A 159 20.76 6.04 -3.04
C CYS A 159 21.07 4.54 -2.89
N SER A 160 22.33 4.15 -3.06
CA SER A 160 22.79 2.76 -2.85
C SER A 160 22.71 2.38 -1.38
N CYS A 161 23.21 3.23 -0.47
CA CYS A 161 23.08 3.05 0.97
C CYS A 161 21.62 2.99 1.41
N TYR A 162 20.76 3.81 0.80
CA TYR A 162 19.32 3.77 1.06
C TYR A 162 18.72 2.40 0.75
N ILE A 163 18.95 1.86 -0.45
CA ILE A 163 18.42 0.53 -0.85
C ILE A 163 19.02 -0.57 0.04
N PHE A 164 20.32 -0.49 0.33
CA PHE A 164 21.01 -1.43 1.20
C PHE A 164 20.39 -1.49 2.59
N ILE A 165 19.96 -0.36 3.18
CA ILE A 165 19.29 -0.33 4.48
C ILE A 165 17.80 -0.69 4.36
N ALA A 166 17.14 -0.30 3.26
CA ALA A 166 15.72 -0.54 3.07
C ALA A 166 15.39 -2.04 2.95
N ILE A 167 16.23 -2.83 2.28
CA ILE A 167 16.01 -4.28 2.09
C ILE A 167 15.83 -5.02 3.43
N PRO A 168 16.78 -4.98 4.39
CA PRO A 168 16.62 -5.68 5.66
C PRO A 168 15.48 -5.10 6.50
N LEU A 169 15.26 -3.78 6.49
CA LEU A 169 14.12 -3.16 7.19
C LEU A 169 12.78 -3.68 6.66
N ILE A 170 12.59 -3.68 5.35
CA ILE A 170 11.37 -4.21 4.72
C ILE A 170 11.21 -5.69 5.07
N THR A 171 12.28 -6.47 4.98
CA THR A 171 12.27 -7.91 5.30
C THR A 171 11.78 -8.18 6.72
N LEU A 172 12.31 -7.44 7.70
CA LEU A 172 12.04 -7.66 9.11
C LEU A 172 10.66 -7.15 9.54
N ILE A 173 10.13 -6.12 8.86
CA ILE A 173 8.76 -5.63 9.08
C ILE A 173 7.74 -6.55 8.41
N HIS A 174 7.95 -6.90 7.13
CA HIS A 174 7.13 -7.84 6.38
C HIS A 174 7.81 -8.18 5.04
N GLU A 175 8.24 -9.43 4.92
CA GLU A 175 8.96 -9.99 3.80
C GLU A 175 8.29 -9.81 2.42
N ALA A 176 6.94 -9.81 2.37
CA ALA A 176 6.20 -9.58 1.13
C ALA A 176 6.47 -8.19 0.54
N GLY A 177 6.84 -7.22 1.38
CA GLY A 177 7.24 -5.89 0.95
C GLY A 177 8.42 -5.90 -0.01
N ILE A 178 9.31 -6.92 0.05
CA ILE A 178 10.40 -7.05 -0.93
C ILE A 178 9.82 -7.23 -2.33
N ILE A 179 8.90 -8.19 -2.50
CA ILE A 179 8.30 -8.50 -3.80
C ILE A 179 7.46 -7.31 -4.29
N ILE A 180 6.76 -6.64 -3.38
CA ILE A 180 5.87 -5.52 -3.70
C ILE A 180 6.65 -4.27 -4.13
N PHE A 181 7.73 -3.88 -3.45
CA PHE A 181 8.32 -2.54 -3.61
C PHE A 181 9.74 -2.52 -4.18
N ILE A 182 10.57 -3.54 -3.92
CA ILE A 182 11.98 -3.54 -4.37
C ILE A 182 12.10 -3.49 -5.90
N PRO A 183 11.31 -4.23 -6.72
CA PRO A 183 11.38 -4.13 -8.17
C PRO A 183 11.18 -2.70 -8.70
N THR A 184 10.26 -1.94 -8.09
CA THR A 184 10.03 -0.54 -8.47
C THR A 184 11.20 0.35 -8.04
N LEU A 185 11.77 0.16 -6.84
CA LEU A 185 12.95 0.91 -6.38
C LEU A 185 14.18 0.67 -7.28
N LEU A 186 14.43 -0.58 -7.64
CA LEU A 186 15.54 -0.95 -8.53
C LEU A 186 15.35 -0.39 -9.94
N LEU A 187 14.12 -0.38 -10.45
CA LEU A 187 13.81 0.27 -11.73
C LEU A 187 14.11 1.78 -11.66
N LEU A 188 13.65 2.48 -10.62
CA LEU A 188 13.90 3.92 -10.49
C LEU A 188 15.40 4.23 -10.38
N TYR A 189 16.13 3.42 -9.61
CA TYR A 189 17.58 3.51 -9.50
C TYR A 189 18.27 3.31 -10.87
N TYR A 190 17.85 2.29 -11.63
CA TYR A 190 18.34 2.05 -12.99
C TYR A 190 18.07 3.24 -13.90
N LEU A 191 16.86 3.79 -13.87
CA LEU A 191 16.48 4.89 -14.74
C LEU A 191 17.33 6.15 -14.44
N GLN A 192 17.69 6.37 -13.17
CA GLN A 192 18.51 7.51 -12.75
C GLN A 192 19.98 7.36 -13.09
N TYR A 193 20.60 6.21 -12.79
CA TYR A 193 22.06 6.05 -12.85
C TYR A 193 22.56 5.14 -13.96
N LYS A 194 21.68 4.37 -14.60
CA LYS A 194 22.01 3.40 -15.67
C LYS A 194 23.04 2.33 -15.27
N GLN A 195 23.17 2.05 -13.97
CA GLN A 195 24.10 1.05 -13.44
C GLN A 195 23.41 -0.29 -13.19
N VAL A 196 23.90 -1.36 -13.81
CA VAL A 196 23.31 -2.71 -13.72
C VAL A 196 23.90 -3.54 -12.57
N ILE A 197 25.21 -3.40 -12.30
CA ILE A 197 25.88 -4.20 -11.27
C ILE A 197 25.24 -4.01 -9.88
N PRO A 198 24.99 -2.78 -9.38
CA PRO A 198 24.34 -2.59 -8.09
C PRO A 198 22.94 -3.21 -8.05
N ILE A 199 22.18 -3.17 -9.14
CA ILE A 199 20.84 -3.75 -9.22
C ILE A 199 20.90 -5.26 -9.03
N PHE A 200 21.84 -5.92 -9.70
CA PHE A 200 22.06 -7.36 -9.55
C PHE A 200 22.43 -7.71 -8.10
N LEU A 201 23.35 -6.96 -7.49
CA LEU A 201 23.76 -7.16 -6.10
C LEU A 201 22.60 -6.95 -5.12
N PHE A 202 21.80 -5.88 -5.30
CA PHE A 202 20.61 -5.65 -4.46
C PHE A 202 19.54 -6.72 -4.66
N SER A 203 19.38 -7.26 -5.87
CA SER A 203 18.45 -8.36 -6.13
C SER A 203 18.88 -9.64 -5.43
N ILE A 204 20.17 -9.99 -5.48
CA ILE A 204 20.73 -11.11 -4.71
C ILE A 204 20.54 -10.86 -3.22
N TYR A 205 20.84 -9.66 -2.73
CA TYR A 205 20.73 -9.32 -1.32
C TYR A 205 19.28 -9.42 -0.81
N ALA A 206 18.31 -8.95 -1.59
CA ALA A 206 16.89 -9.10 -1.30
C ALA A 206 16.45 -10.56 -1.30
N PHE A 207 16.94 -11.36 -2.27
CA PHE A 207 16.65 -12.79 -2.32
C PHE A 207 17.21 -13.54 -1.10
N ILE A 208 18.47 -13.28 -0.73
CA ILE A 208 19.09 -13.85 0.48
C ILE A 208 18.30 -13.44 1.72
N SER A 209 17.87 -12.18 1.80
CA SER A 209 17.08 -11.68 2.94
C SER A 209 15.74 -12.42 3.08
N ILE A 210 15.04 -12.69 1.96
CA ILE A 210 13.81 -13.52 1.97
C ILE A 210 14.11 -14.95 2.46
N ILE A 211 15.20 -15.57 2.00
CA ILE A 211 15.58 -16.92 2.44
C ILE A 211 15.87 -16.94 3.94
N LEU A 212 16.68 -16.00 4.43
CA LEU A 212 17.07 -15.93 5.84
C LEU A 212 15.85 -15.73 6.73
N ILE A 213 14.97 -14.77 6.43
CA ILE A 213 13.76 -14.55 7.24
C ILE A 213 12.78 -15.72 7.16
N SER A 214 12.73 -16.42 6.02
CA SER A 214 11.87 -17.59 5.85
C SER A 214 12.37 -18.81 6.63
N TYR A 215 13.68 -18.93 6.80
CA TYR A 215 14.30 -19.99 7.57
C TYR A 215 14.28 -19.70 9.08
N PHE A 216 14.82 -18.54 9.48
CA PHE A 216 15.00 -18.19 10.89
C PHE A 216 13.75 -17.60 11.55
N GLY A 217 12.86 -16.95 10.80
CA GLY A 217 11.69 -16.27 11.37
C GLY A 217 10.48 -17.17 11.68
N LYS A 218 10.62 -18.50 11.58
CA LYS A 218 9.53 -19.43 11.87
C LYS A 218 9.27 -19.51 13.37
N ILE A 219 8.01 -19.38 13.76
CA ILE A 219 7.59 -19.50 15.16
C ILE A 219 7.24 -20.97 15.44
N ASN A 220 7.69 -21.50 16.58
CA ASN A 220 7.27 -22.82 17.05
C ASN A 220 5.95 -22.75 17.86
N ALA A 221 5.36 -23.90 18.19
CA ALA A 221 4.08 -23.95 18.90
C ALA A 221 4.15 -23.27 20.29
N ASP A 222 5.23 -23.48 21.04
CA ASP A 222 5.41 -22.93 22.39
C ASP A 222 5.48 -21.40 22.38
N GLN A 223 6.24 -20.83 21.44
CA GLN A 223 6.34 -19.37 21.25
C GLN A 223 4.99 -18.77 20.85
N LEU A 224 4.25 -19.45 19.97
CA LEU A 224 2.91 -19.02 19.58
C LEU A 224 1.97 -19.02 20.79
N GLN A 225 2.00 -20.06 21.62
CA GLN A 225 1.20 -20.13 22.84
C GLN A 225 1.53 -18.99 23.82
N LEU A 226 2.82 -18.73 24.06
CA LEU A 226 3.25 -17.62 24.91
C LEU A 226 2.78 -16.25 24.38
N LEU A 227 2.81 -16.04 23.07
CA LEU A 227 2.30 -14.81 22.46
C LEU A 227 0.78 -14.67 22.65
N VAL A 228 0.03 -15.76 22.45
CA VAL A 228 -1.43 -15.79 22.64
C VAL A 228 -1.77 -15.50 24.11
N GLU A 229 -1.14 -16.19 25.05
CA GLU A 229 -1.40 -16.03 26.49
C GLU A 229 -1.16 -14.60 26.98
N ASN A 230 -0.13 -13.93 26.45
CA ASN A 230 0.21 -12.56 26.84
C ASN A 230 -0.71 -11.49 26.23
N TYR A 231 -1.26 -11.72 25.04
CA TYR A 231 -2.01 -10.69 24.31
C TYR A 231 -3.50 -10.95 24.14
N GLN A 232 -4.01 -12.14 24.47
CA GLN A 232 -5.43 -12.49 24.30
C GLN A 232 -6.41 -11.54 24.98
N THR A 233 -5.98 -10.86 26.06
CA THR A 233 -6.81 -9.90 26.82
C THR A 233 -6.79 -8.49 26.23
N TYR A 234 -5.94 -8.22 25.23
CA TYR A 234 -5.81 -6.89 24.63
C TYR A 234 -7.04 -6.56 23.78
N ARG A 235 -7.51 -5.32 23.89
CA ARG A 235 -8.59 -4.83 23.03
C ARG A 235 -8.18 -4.92 21.55
N GLY A 236 -9.01 -5.56 20.73
CA GLY A 236 -8.77 -5.70 19.30
C GLY A 236 -7.82 -6.84 18.94
N TYR A 237 -7.42 -7.68 19.91
CA TYR A 237 -6.72 -8.92 19.64
C TYR A 237 -7.50 -9.83 18.68
N ASN A 238 -6.77 -10.45 17.75
CA ASN A 238 -7.30 -11.42 16.81
C ASN A 238 -6.31 -12.58 16.67
N GLU A 239 -6.68 -13.74 17.22
CA GLU A 239 -5.87 -14.97 17.21
C GLU A 239 -5.50 -15.42 15.79
N PHE A 240 -6.38 -15.18 14.81
CA PHE A 240 -6.14 -15.52 13.41
C PHE A 240 -4.86 -14.85 12.87
N ALA A 241 -4.56 -13.62 13.29
CA ALA A 241 -3.34 -12.92 12.88
C ALA A 241 -2.06 -13.64 13.34
N PHE A 242 -2.07 -14.21 14.54
CA PHE A 242 -0.95 -14.98 15.06
C PHE A 242 -0.85 -16.34 14.36
N ARG A 243 -1.97 -17.06 14.22
CA ARG A 243 -1.97 -18.39 13.61
C ARG A 243 -1.57 -18.40 12.15
N THR A 244 -1.88 -17.34 11.38
CA THR A 244 -1.44 -17.23 9.98
C THR A 244 0.09 -17.20 9.82
N THR A 245 0.84 -16.83 10.85
CA THR A 245 2.32 -16.87 10.81
C THR A 245 2.89 -18.31 10.81
N SER A 246 2.09 -19.29 11.25
CA SER A 246 2.46 -20.71 11.24
C SER A 246 2.24 -21.39 9.88
N LEU A 247 1.54 -20.74 8.96
CA LEU A 247 1.22 -21.31 7.65
C LEU A 247 2.46 -21.43 6.78
N SER A 248 2.60 -22.58 6.13
CA SER A 248 3.60 -22.77 5.07
C SER A 248 3.18 -22.10 3.77
N LEU A 249 4.10 -21.98 2.81
CA LEU A 249 3.77 -21.49 1.47
C LEU A 249 2.75 -22.41 0.76
N TYR A 250 2.84 -23.73 1.01
CA TYR A 250 1.89 -24.70 0.49
C TYR A 250 0.49 -24.52 1.08
N ASP A 251 0.39 -24.29 2.39
CA ASP A 251 -0.89 -24.01 3.04
C ASP A 251 -1.54 -22.75 2.45
N ASN A 252 -0.75 -21.69 2.22
CA ASN A 252 -1.23 -20.46 1.59
C ASN A 252 -1.73 -20.69 0.16
N LEU A 253 -1.03 -21.49 -0.65
CA LEU A 253 -1.47 -21.83 -2.01
C LEU A 253 -2.81 -22.58 -2.01
N ILE A 254 -2.98 -23.55 -1.13
CA ILE A 254 -4.25 -24.29 -0.97
C ILE A 254 -5.36 -23.33 -0.54
N MET A 255 -5.11 -22.53 0.49
CA MET A 255 -6.07 -21.54 0.96
C MET A 255 -6.47 -20.57 -0.15
N ASN A 256 -5.50 -20.12 -0.95
CA ASN A 256 -5.74 -19.24 -2.06
C ASN A 256 -6.63 -19.89 -3.13
N TYR A 257 -6.34 -21.14 -3.49
CA TYR A 257 -7.11 -21.89 -4.48
C TYR A 257 -8.58 -22.04 -4.06
N HIS A 258 -8.83 -22.52 -2.84
CA HIS A 258 -10.20 -22.68 -2.34
C HIS A 258 -10.91 -21.33 -2.17
N SER A 259 -10.21 -20.32 -1.69
CA SER A 259 -10.74 -18.95 -1.64
C SER A 259 -11.12 -18.45 -3.03
N PHE A 260 -10.32 -18.71 -4.06
CA PHE A 260 -10.63 -18.28 -5.41
C PHE A 260 -11.88 -18.95 -5.98
N ILE A 261 -11.99 -20.28 -5.82
CA ILE A 261 -13.09 -21.08 -6.38
C ILE A 261 -14.38 -20.89 -5.59
N ASP A 262 -14.35 -21.07 -4.27
CA ASP A 262 -15.56 -21.09 -3.43
C ASP A 262 -16.25 -19.73 -3.41
N ASN A 263 -15.47 -18.65 -3.47
CA ASN A 263 -15.96 -17.28 -3.49
C ASN A 263 -16.16 -16.72 -4.91
N LYS A 264 -15.99 -17.54 -5.96
CA LYS A 264 -16.17 -17.16 -7.37
C LYS A 264 -15.40 -15.88 -7.73
N MET A 265 -14.14 -15.81 -7.31
CA MET A 265 -13.35 -14.57 -7.31
C MET A 265 -13.15 -13.93 -8.68
N LEU A 266 -13.32 -14.68 -9.76
CA LEU A 266 -13.29 -14.15 -11.12
C LEU A 266 -14.30 -13.01 -11.32
N VAL A 267 -15.49 -13.08 -10.73
CA VAL A 267 -16.53 -12.04 -10.88
C VAL A 267 -16.10 -10.71 -10.27
N PRO A 268 -15.79 -10.61 -8.97
CA PRO A 268 -15.35 -9.34 -8.40
C PRO A 268 -14.00 -8.88 -8.96
N LEU A 269 -13.10 -9.79 -9.39
CA LEU A 269 -11.87 -9.39 -10.09
C LEU A 269 -12.13 -8.73 -11.43
N THR A 270 -13.02 -9.29 -12.25
CA THR A 270 -13.38 -8.69 -13.54
C THR A 270 -14.04 -7.33 -13.35
N LEU A 271 -14.94 -7.19 -12.37
CA LEU A 271 -15.53 -5.89 -12.01
C LEU A 271 -14.45 -4.87 -11.58
N CYS A 272 -13.53 -5.26 -10.70
CA CYS A 272 -12.41 -4.41 -10.30
C CYS A 272 -11.58 -3.93 -11.50
N LEU A 273 -11.21 -4.85 -12.40
CA LEU A 273 -10.46 -4.53 -13.62
C LEU A 273 -11.24 -3.60 -14.55
N THR A 274 -12.55 -3.77 -14.71
CA THR A 274 -13.37 -2.86 -15.53
C THR A 274 -13.39 -1.44 -14.98
N ILE A 275 -13.38 -1.28 -13.66
CA ILE A 275 -13.38 0.04 -13.02
C ILE A 275 -12.01 0.70 -13.10
N ILE A 276 -10.92 -0.08 -13.04
CA ILE A 276 -9.56 0.45 -13.16
C ILE A 276 -9.15 0.68 -14.62
N ALA A 277 -9.78 0.00 -15.58
CA ALA A 277 -9.45 0.09 -17.00
C ALA A 277 -9.39 1.52 -17.55
N PRO A 278 -10.31 2.46 -17.24
CA PRO A 278 -10.20 3.86 -17.66
C PRO A 278 -8.88 4.53 -17.25
N VAL A 279 -8.37 4.24 -16.04
CA VAL A 279 -7.10 4.77 -15.54
C VAL A 279 -5.94 4.18 -16.35
N ILE A 280 -5.93 2.86 -16.55
CA ILE A 280 -4.89 2.19 -17.35
C ILE A 280 -4.88 2.72 -18.79
N PHE A 281 -6.04 2.83 -19.43
CA PHE A 281 -6.14 3.37 -20.78
C PHE A 281 -5.73 4.83 -20.87
N PHE A 282 -6.04 5.64 -19.85
CA PHE A 282 -5.58 7.01 -19.78
C PHE A 282 -4.05 7.08 -19.73
N VAL A 283 -3.41 6.25 -18.91
CA VAL A 283 -1.93 6.16 -18.82
C VAL A 283 -1.34 5.72 -20.17
N ILE A 284 -1.86 4.65 -20.79
CA ILE A 284 -1.39 4.17 -22.09
C ILE A 284 -1.48 5.25 -23.17
N LYS A 285 -2.59 5.99 -23.23
CA LYS A 285 -2.77 7.08 -24.21
C LYS A 285 -1.91 8.31 -23.94
N SER A 286 -1.45 8.48 -22.70
CA SER A 286 -0.68 9.64 -22.26
C SER A 286 0.83 9.44 -22.35
N ILE A 287 1.28 8.20 -22.46
CA ILE A 287 2.69 7.86 -22.64
C ILE A 287 2.97 7.75 -24.15
N PRO A 288 3.81 8.64 -24.72
CA PRO A 288 3.95 8.77 -26.17
C PRO A 288 4.70 7.60 -26.85
N GLN A 289 5.53 6.87 -26.11
CA GLN A 289 6.33 5.77 -26.68
C GLN A 289 6.03 4.45 -25.99
N LYS A 290 5.68 3.42 -26.78
CA LYS A 290 5.42 2.05 -26.28
C LYS A 290 6.56 1.48 -25.45
N LYS A 291 7.81 1.89 -25.71
CA LYS A 291 8.99 1.44 -24.94
C LYS A 291 8.89 1.78 -23.44
N TYR A 292 8.24 2.89 -23.08
CA TYR A 292 8.06 3.28 -21.68
C TYR A 292 6.92 2.51 -20.99
N LEU A 293 6.01 1.89 -21.76
CA LEU A 293 4.95 1.03 -21.20
C LEU A 293 5.54 -0.25 -20.61
N TRP A 294 6.61 -0.80 -21.20
CA TRP A 294 7.30 -1.96 -20.67
C TRP A 294 7.87 -1.74 -19.26
N LEU A 295 8.16 -0.50 -18.88
CA LEU A 295 8.63 -0.16 -17.53
C LEU A 295 7.58 -0.47 -16.45
N PHE A 296 6.28 -0.46 -16.81
CA PHE A 296 5.21 -0.75 -15.86
C PHE A 296 5.15 -2.22 -15.43
N ILE A 297 5.82 -3.14 -16.15
CA ILE A 297 5.92 -4.54 -15.70
C ILE A 297 6.53 -4.62 -14.30
N PHE A 298 7.54 -3.82 -13.99
CA PHE A 298 8.17 -3.82 -12.66
C PHE A 298 7.24 -3.28 -11.57
N SER A 299 6.29 -2.40 -11.93
CA SER A 299 5.26 -1.94 -10.99
C SER A 299 4.18 -2.99 -10.73
N MET A 300 4.01 -3.97 -11.63
CA MET A 300 3.07 -5.09 -11.49
C MET A 300 3.54 -6.18 -10.53
N SER A 301 4.73 -6.06 -9.93
CA SER A 301 5.26 -7.06 -9.01
C SER A 301 4.33 -7.45 -7.84
N PRO A 302 3.47 -6.56 -7.28
CA PRO A 302 2.51 -6.98 -6.25
C PRO A 302 1.52 -8.03 -6.75
N LEU A 303 1.16 -8.00 -8.04
CA LEU A 303 0.22 -8.95 -8.63
C LEU A 303 0.76 -10.38 -8.66
N ALA A 304 2.08 -10.58 -8.63
CA ALA A 304 2.68 -11.92 -8.55
C ALA A 304 2.27 -12.66 -7.27
N LEU A 305 1.98 -11.93 -6.19
CA LEU A 305 1.50 -12.52 -4.94
C LEU A 305 0.08 -13.10 -5.06
N SER A 306 -0.69 -12.70 -6.09
CA SER A 306 -2.02 -13.25 -6.39
C SER A 306 -2.02 -14.75 -6.67
N VAL A 307 -0.86 -15.30 -7.01
CA VAL A 307 -0.69 -16.75 -7.17
C VAL A 307 -0.62 -17.43 -5.80
N ILE A 308 -0.11 -16.76 -4.77
CA ILE A 308 0.29 -17.35 -3.49
C ILE A 308 -0.77 -17.21 -2.40
N ALA A 309 -1.46 -16.06 -2.31
CA ALA A 309 -2.43 -15.80 -1.25
C ALA A 309 -3.65 -15.01 -1.76
N PHE A 310 -4.65 -14.79 -0.90
CA PHE A 310 -5.95 -14.23 -1.25
C PHE A 310 -6.07 -12.73 -0.86
N ASP A 311 -5.20 -11.85 -1.36
CA ASP A 311 -5.21 -10.41 -1.05
C ASP A 311 -5.33 -9.55 -2.34
N TYR A 312 -6.15 -10.01 -3.28
CA TYR A 312 -6.14 -9.53 -4.66
C TYR A 312 -6.38 -8.03 -4.82
N PHE A 313 -7.42 -7.46 -4.18
CA PHE A 313 -7.77 -6.05 -4.34
C PHE A 313 -6.72 -5.12 -3.74
N ARG A 314 -6.11 -5.54 -2.63
CA ARG A 314 -4.96 -4.86 -2.02
C ARG A 314 -3.77 -4.86 -2.97
N TRP A 315 -3.40 -5.98 -3.58
CA TRP A 315 -2.26 -6.00 -4.51
C TRP A 315 -2.51 -5.21 -5.79
N ILE A 316 -3.76 -5.15 -6.26
CA ILE A 316 -4.13 -4.26 -7.35
C ILE A 316 -3.94 -2.79 -6.93
N SER A 317 -4.33 -2.41 -5.71
CA SER A 317 -4.10 -1.05 -5.19
C SER A 317 -2.60 -0.72 -5.10
N LEU A 318 -1.78 -1.66 -4.65
CA LEU A 318 -0.33 -1.51 -4.54
C LEU A 318 0.36 -1.46 -5.91
N PHE A 319 -0.12 -2.21 -6.90
CA PHE A 319 0.31 -2.07 -8.30
C PHE A 319 0.04 -0.66 -8.81
N LEU A 320 -1.15 -0.11 -8.56
CA LEU A 320 -1.50 1.24 -8.96
C LEU A 320 -0.65 2.28 -8.23
N PHE A 321 -0.38 2.10 -6.93
CA PHE A 321 0.56 2.92 -6.18
C PHE A 321 1.95 2.92 -6.83
N ASN A 322 2.54 1.75 -7.10
CA ASN A 322 3.84 1.64 -7.75
C ASN A 322 3.85 2.30 -9.14
N SER A 323 2.77 2.13 -9.90
CA SER A 323 2.58 2.76 -11.21
C SER A 323 2.57 4.28 -11.10
N ILE A 324 1.93 4.83 -10.06
CA ILE A 324 1.90 6.27 -9.77
C ILE A 324 3.30 6.78 -9.42
N ILE A 325 4.03 6.09 -8.55
CA ILE A 325 5.42 6.46 -8.19
C ILE A 325 6.30 6.49 -9.45
N LEU A 326 6.19 5.48 -10.31
CA LEU A 326 6.91 5.44 -11.59
C LEU A 326 6.52 6.61 -12.50
N LEU A 327 5.22 6.90 -12.65
CA LEU A 327 4.74 8.04 -13.43
C LEU A 327 5.27 9.37 -12.92
N ILE A 328 5.23 9.60 -11.60
CA ILE A 328 5.75 10.81 -10.97
C ILE A 328 7.24 10.98 -11.33
N TYR A 329 8.03 9.91 -11.22
CA TYR A 329 9.44 9.95 -11.59
C TYR A 329 9.63 10.26 -13.08
N LEU A 330 8.95 9.55 -13.98
CA LEU A 330 9.09 9.72 -15.42
C LEU A 330 8.75 11.16 -15.87
N ILE A 331 7.71 11.76 -15.27
CA ILE A 331 7.27 13.13 -15.56
C ILE A 331 8.28 14.15 -15.02
N ASN A 332 8.65 14.05 -13.73
CA ASN A 332 9.51 15.07 -13.11
C ASN A 332 10.97 14.99 -13.57
N SER A 333 11.42 13.82 -14.02
CA SER A 333 12.74 13.64 -14.63
C SER A 333 12.75 13.94 -16.13
N ASN A 334 11.63 14.41 -16.70
CA ASN A 334 11.46 14.71 -18.12
C ASN A 334 11.80 13.52 -19.05
N ILE A 335 11.62 12.29 -18.58
CA ILE A 335 11.86 11.08 -19.38
C ILE A 335 10.72 10.89 -20.40
N ILE A 336 9.49 11.24 -20.01
CA ILE A 336 8.34 11.28 -20.91
C ILE A 336 7.95 12.72 -21.23
N GLN A 337 7.48 12.96 -22.47
CA GLN A 337 7.01 14.28 -22.88
C GLN A 337 5.71 14.64 -22.16
N SER A 338 5.72 15.77 -21.45
CA SER A 338 4.58 16.27 -20.69
C SER A 338 3.42 16.79 -21.56
N THR A 339 3.67 17.10 -22.83
CA THR A 339 2.69 17.68 -23.76
C THR A 339 1.51 16.75 -24.04
N GLN A 340 1.78 15.45 -24.29
CA GLN A 340 0.73 14.47 -24.57
C GLN A 340 -0.15 14.22 -23.34
N LEU A 341 0.47 14.14 -22.15
CA LEU A 341 -0.26 13.99 -20.88
C LEU A 341 -1.13 15.22 -20.62
N LEU A 342 -0.58 16.43 -20.79
CA LEU A 342 -1.34 17.68 -20.63
C LEU A 342 -2.52 17.76 -21.60
N TYR A 343 -2.30 17.41 -22.87
CA TYR A 343 -3.35 17.35 -23.88
C TYR A 343 -4.47 16.39 -23.47
N ASN A 344 -4.13 15.18 -23.00
CA ASN A 344 -5.11 14.19 -22.57
C ASN A 344 -5.85 14.60 -21.29
N LEU A 345 -5.17 15.21 -20.32
CA LEU A 345 -5.82 15.77 -19.13
C LEU A 345 -6.92 16.75 -19.55
N ASN A 346 -6.60 17.69 -20.45
CA ASN A 346 -7.56 18.67 -20.95
C ASN A 346 -8.68 18.03 -21.78
N LYS A 347 -8.33 17.11 -22.68
CA LYS A 347 -9.30 16.39 -23.54
C LYS A 347 -10.30 15.57 -22.75
N TYR A 348 -9.86 14.91 -21.69
CA TYR A 348 -10.70 14.00 -20.89
C TYR A 348 -11.16 14.58 -19.55
N LYS A 349 -10.97 15.88 -19.31
CA LYS A 349 -11.27 16.57 -18.04
C LYS A 349 -12.62 16.18 -17.42
N LYS A 350 -13.70 16.24 -18.20
CA LYS A 350 -15.05 15.86 -17.72
C LYS A 350 -15.16 14.39 -17.31
N LYS A 351 -14.51 13.49 -18.07
CA LYS A 351 -14.50 12.06 -17.77
C LYS A 351 -13.69 11.74 -16.51
N ILE A 352 -12.57 12.44 -16.31
CA ILE A 352 -11.73 12.32 -15.10
C ILE A 352 -12.52 12.77 -13.87
N LEU A 353 -13.24 13.89 -13.97
CA LEU A 353 -14.10 14.39 -12.89
C LEU A 353 -15.25 13.42 -12.56
N LEU A 354 -15.94 12.91 -13.58
CA LEU A 354 -17.02 11.95 -13.37
C LEU A 354 -16.49 10.66 -12.73
N TYR A 355 -15.35 10.15 -13.21
CA TYR A 355 -14.71 8.96 -12.66
C TYR A 355 -14.27 9.14 -11.21
N SER A 356 -13.71 10.31 -10.87
CA SER A 356 -13.27 10.57 -9.50
C SER A 356 -14.43 10.70 -8.53
N LEU A 357 -15.55 11.31 -8.94
CA LEU A 357 -16.78 11.34 -8.14
C LEU A 357 -17.38 9.94 -7.95
N LEU A 358 -17.40 9.12 -9.00
CA LEU A 358 -17.84 7.73 -8.92
C LEU A 358 -16.93 6.92 -7.99
N SER A 359 -15.60 7.06 -8.11
CA SER A 359 -14.63 6.39 -7.22
C SER A 359 -14.78 6.83 -5.77
N LEU A 360 -15.02 8.13 -5.52
CA LEU A 360 -15.29 8.67 -4.20
C LEU A 360 -16.56 8.08 -3.61
N PHE A 361 -17.61 7.88 -4.41
CA PHE A 361 -18.83 7.21 -3.97
C PHE A 361 -18.58 5.72 -3.67
N LEU A 362 -17.83 5.02 -4.53
CA LEU A 362 -17.56 3.60 -4.38
C LEU A 362 -16.70 3.26 -3.15
N GLY A 363 -15.80 4.17 -2.75
CA GLY A 363 -14.89 3.96 -1.63
C GLY A 363 -13.63 3.17 -2.00
N PRO A 364 -12.97 2.52 -1.01
CA PRO A 364 -11.73 1.78 -1.23
C PRO A 364 -11.99 0.52 -2.07
N LEU A 365 -10.99 0.06 -2.83
CA LEU A 365 -11.08 -1.23 -3.52
C LEU A 365 -11.33 -2.37 -2.54
N GLY A 366 -10.68 -2.35 -1.37
CA GLY A 366 -10.80 -3.41 -0.37
C GLY A 366 -9.52 -4.22 -0.21
N VAL A 367 -9.62 -5.27 0.61
CA VAL A 367 -8.58 -6.29 0.79
C VAL A 367 -9.14 -7.64 0.34
N VAL A 368 -10.19 -8.06 1.03
CA VAL A 368 -10.92 -9.32 0.84
C VAL A 368 -12.16 -9.11 -0.03
N ASN A 369 -12.95 -8.06 0.23
CA ASN A 369 -14.18 -7.77 -0.51
C ASN A 369 -13.97 -6.54 -1.39
N LEU A 370 -14.47 -6.59 -2.63
CA LEU A 370 -14.48 -5.43 -3.52
C LEU A 370 -15.51 -4.40 -3.03
N TYR A 371 -15.07 -3.17 -2.79
CA TYR A 371 -15.88 -2.05 -2.25
C TYR A 371 -16.61 -2.42 -0.95
N PRO A 372 -15.86 -2.60 0.16
CA PRO A 372 -16.42 -3.10 1.42
C PRO A 372 -17.50 -2.20 2.03
N HIS A 373 -17.62 -0.94 1.60
CA HIS A 373 -18.66 -0.03 2.06
C HIS A 373 -20.01 -0.21 1.36
N ILE A 374 -20.06 -0.88 0.21
CA ILE A 374 -21.28 -1.02 -0.59
C ILE A 374 -21.95 -2.38 -0.39
N HIS A 375 -21.16 -3.46 -0.25
CA HIS A 375 -21.71 -4.81 -0.12
C HIS A 375 -21.00 -5.64 0.95
N VAL A 376 -21.77 -6.07 1.96
CA VAL A 376 -21.33 -7.03 2.99
C VAL A 376 -21.17 -8.45 2.43
N ASN A 377 -21.93 -8.81 1.39
CA ASN A 377 -22.01 -10.17 0.84
C ASN A 377 -21.16 -10.41 -0.43
N ASN A 378 -20.26 -9.49 -0.80
CA ASN A 378 -19.36 -9.70 -1.92
C ASN A 378 -18.16 -10.52 -1.42
N ASN A 379 -18.41 -11.77 -1.02
CA ASN A 379 -17.40 -12.68 -0.49
C ASN A 379 -16.32 -12.84 -1.54
N GLY A 380 -15.19 -12.15 -1.36
CA GLY A 380 -14.00 -12.35 -2.17
C GLY A 380 -12.79 -12.81 -1.37
N GLY A 381 -13.00 -13.08 -0.09
CA GLY A 381 -11.93 -13.32 0.87
C GLY A 381 -11.55 -14.77 1.05
N LEU A 382 -11.10 -15.05 2.27
CA LEU A 382 -10.85 -16.40 2.74
C LEU A 382 -12.12 -17.25 2.63
N SER A 383 -12.03 -18.40 1.96
CA SER A 383 -12.99 -19.48 2.13
C SER A 383 -12.43 -20.54 3.07
N THR A 384 -13.23 -20.94 4.05
CA THR A 384 -12.92 -22.06 4.95
C THR A 384 -13.67 -23.34 4.58
N LYS A 385 -14.59 -23.32 3.60
CA LYS A 385 -15.54 -24.42 3.37
C LYS A 385 -14.87 -25.75 3.00
N ASN A 386 -13.85 -25.67 2.15
CA ASN A 386 -13.22 -26.83 1.52
C ASN A 386 -11.73 -26.96 1.88
N LEU A 387 -11.28 -26.34 2.98
CA LEU A 387 -9.88 -26.45 3.38
C LEU A 387 -9.57 -27.84 3.95
N PRO A 388 -8.36 -28.36 3.75
CA PRO A 388 -7.88 -29.56 4.45
C PRO A 388 -7.96 -29.42 5.98
N ILE A 389 -8.26 -30.52 6.67
CA ILE A 389 -8.37 -30.58 8.14
C ILE A 389 -7.11 -30.05 8.84
N GLU A 390 -5.93 -30.36 8.30
CA GLU A 390 -4.65 -29.88 8.84
C GLU A 390 -4.55 -28.35 8.86
N ILE A 391 -5.07 -27.68 7.82
CA ILE A 391 -5.09 -26.21 7.73
C ILE A 391 -6.12 -25.66 8.70
N HIS A 392 -7.29 -26.30 8.81
CA HIS A 392 -8.29 -25.93 9.81
C HIS A 392 -7.75 -26.01 11.24
N GLN A 393 -7.00 -27.06 11.57
CA GLN A 393 -6.40 -27.23 12.91
C GLN A 393 -5.34 -26.16 13.19
N LYS A 394 -4.46 -25.85 12.22
CA LYS A 394 -3.46 -24.77 12.36
C LYS A 394 -4.12 -23.41 12.65
N LEU A 395 -5.24 -23.12 11.96
CA LEU A 395 -5.96 -21.85 12.05
C LEU A 395 -7.04 -21.83 13.13
N ASN A 396 -7.26 -22.93 13.84
CA ASN A 396 -8.30 -23.09 14.86
C ASN A 396 -9.72 -22.80 14.33
N PHE A 397 -10.02 -23.30 13.13
CA PHE A 397 -11.34 -23.16 12.49
C PHE A 397 -12.32 -24.29 12.82
N LEU A 398 -11.86 -25.34 13.50
CA LEU A 398 -12.68 -26.42 14.01
C LEU A 398 -12.76 -26.26 15.53
N HIS A 399 -13.96 -25.94 16.03
CA HIS A 399 -14.29 -26.04 17.45
C HIS A 399 -15.04 -27.34 17.71
#